data_AF-A0A1A8HXZ1-F1
#
_entry.id   AF-A0A1A8HXZ1-F1
#
_cell.length_a   1.000
_cell.length_b   1.000
_cell.length_c   1.000
_cell.angle_alpha   90.00
_cell.angle_beta   90.00
_cell.angle_gamma   90.00
#
_symmetry.space_group_name_H-M   'P 1'
#
loop_
_entity.id
_entity.type
_entity.pdbx_description
1 polymer ?
#
loop_
_entity_poly.entity_id
_entity_poly.type
_entity_poly.pdbx_seq_one_letter_code
_entity_poly.pdbx_strand_id
1 'polypeptide(L)'
;PPSHHATLAPEFAQELRQYGHIYMYRFCPGFRMRAYPISQYPCQTRQAAAIMLMIMNNLDPAVAQFPQELVTYGGNGQVFSNWVQFWLVMSYLSEMTEE
;
A
#
# COMPACT_ATOMS: atom_id res chain seq x y z
N PRO A 1 -3.56 -4.74 16.28
CA PRO A 1 -3.52 -5.26 17.67
C PRO A 1 -4.92 -5.31 18.30
N PRO A 2 -5.18 -6.17 19.29
CA PRO A 2 -6.50 -6.31 19.92
C PRO A 2 -7.10 -5.00 20.42
N SER A 3 -6.25 -4.09 20.91
CA SER A 3 -6.64 -2.74 21.35
C SER A 3 -7.34 -1.90 20.28
N HIS A 4 -7.08 -2.15 18.99
CA HIS A 4 -7.69 -1.43 17.88
C HIS A 4 -8.96 -2.10 17.35
N HIS A 5 -9.27 -3.34 17.76
CA HIS A 5 -10.37 -4.10 17.17
C HIS A 5 -11.73 -3.41 17.36
N ALA A 6 -11.98 -2.80 18.52
CA ALA A 6 -13.24 -2.10 18.80
C ALA A 6 -13.50 -0.92 17.84
N THR A 7 -12.44 -0.26 17.36
CA THR A 7 -12.53 0.84 16.40
C THR A 7 -12.56 0.32 14.95
N LEU A 8 -11.66 -0.61 14.61
CA LEU A 8 -11.48 -1.05 13.21
C LEU A 8 -12.55 -2.03 12.74
N ALA A 9 -13.08 -2.88 13.62
CA ALA A 9 -14.11 -3.86 13.24
C ALA A 9 -15.37 -3.23 12.62
N PRO A 10 -16.01 -2.19 13.20
CA PRO A 10 -17.17 -1.56 12.57
C PRO A 10 -16.83 -0.86 11.25
N GLU A 11 -15.64 -0.26 11.14
CA GLU A 11 -15.16 0.39 9.91
C GLU A 11 -14.97 -0.63 8.79
N PHE A 12 -14.27 -1.73 9.05
CA PHE A 12 -14.06 -2.79 8.07
C PHE A 12 -15.37 -3.47 7.68
N ALA A 13 -16.29 -3.67 8.63
CA ALA A 13 -17.62 -4.18 8.32
C ALA A 13 -18.42 -3.22 7.43
N GLN A 14 -18.24 -1.90 7.60
CA GLN A 14 -18.84 -0.90 6.72
C GLN A 14 -18.23 -0.93 5.32
N GLU A 15 -16.90 -0.98 5.21
CA GLU A 15 -16.21 -1.10 3.92
C GLU A 15 -16.69 -2.35 3.17
N LEU A 16 -16.78 -3.49 3.85
CA LEU A 16 -17.27 -4.73 3.26
C LEU A 16 -18.70 -4.60 2.73
N ARG A 17 -19.59 -3.94 3.49
CA ARG A 17 -20.98 -3.69 3.05
C ARG A 17 -21.07 -2.72 1.88
N GLN A 18 -20.23 -1.70 1.84
CA GLN A 18 -20.33 -0.62 0.87
C GLN A 18 -19.60 -0.93 -0.44
N TYR A 19 -18.46 -1.60 -0.36
CA TYR A 19 -17.55 -1.81 -1.49
C TYR A 19 -17.36 -3.29 -1.83
N GLY A 20 -17.86 -4.22 -1.00
CA GLY A 20 -17.64 -5.65 -1.19
C GLY A 20 -16.21 -6.11 -0.87
N HIS A 21 -15.36 -5.22 -0.35
CA HIS A 21 -13.97 -5.47 -0.03
C HIS A 21 -13.52 -4.59 1.15
N ILE A 22 -12.54 -5.06 1.93
CA ILE A 22 -11.93 -4.31 3.04
C ILE A 22 -10.57 -3.80 2.56
N TYR A 23 -10.53 -2.56 2.06
CA TYR A 23 -9.30 -1.90 1.60
C TYR A 23 -8.51 -1.28 2.75
N MET A 24 -9.18 -1.06 3.89
CA MET A 24 -8.66 -0.39 5.07
C MET A 24 -8.27 1.07 4.75
N TYR A 25 -9.20 1.85 4.19
CA TYR A 25 -8.97 3.21 3.69
C TYR A 25 -8.40 4.16 4.76
N ARG A 26 -8.65 3.88 6.04
CA ARG A 26 -8.00 4.57 7.17
C ARG A 26 -6.48 4.65 7.03
N PHE A 27 -5.86 3.66 6.41
CA PHE A 27 -4.40 3.57 6.25
C PHE A 27 -3.95 4.01 4.85
N CYS A 28 -4.81 4.54 3.99
CA CYS A 28 -4.38 5.12 2.72
C CYS A 28 -3.43 6.30 2.99
N PRO A 29 -2.22 6.34 2.41
CA PRO A 29 -1.28 7.42 2.63
C PRO A 29 -1.83 8.77 2.16
N GLY A 30 -1.61 9.83 2.95
CA GLY A 30 -2.00 11.19 2.59
C GLY A 30 -0.99 11.92 1.70
N PHE A 31 0.19 11.35 1.47
CA PHE A 31 1.18 11.92 0.57
C PHE A 31 0.90 11.54 -0.89
N ARG A 32 1.53 12.25 -1.83
CA ARG A 32 1.41 11.94 -3.26
C ARG A 32 2.07 10.59 -3.59
N MET A 33 1.27 9.62 -3.99
CA MET A 33 1.75 8.32 -4.47
C MET A 33 2.33 8.46 -5.88
N ARG A 34 3.63 8.18 -6.01
CA ARG A 34 4.38 8.16 -7.27
C ARG A 34 5.75 7.51 -7.06
N ALA A 35 6.43 7.15 -8.14
CA ALA A 35 7.85 6.83 -8.08
C ALA A 35 8.68 8.09 -7.74
N TYR A 36 9.56 7.96 -6.75
CA TYR A 36 10.56 8.97 -6.37
C TYR A 36 11.95 8.54 -6.86
N PRO A 37 12.95 9.44 -6.89
CA PRO A 37 14.34 9.03 -7.11
C PRO A 37 14.76 7.96 -6.11
N ILE A 38 15.48 6.93 -6.58
CA ILE A 38 15.84 5.74 -5.78
C ILE A 38 16.57 6.10 -4.47
N SER A 39 17.31 7.21 -4.45
CA SER A 39 18.04 7.70 -3.27
C SER A 39 17.15 8.33 -2.19
N GLN A 40 15.86 8.54 -2.45
CA GLN A 40 14.91 9.11 -1.48
C GLN A 40 14.20 8.05 -0.64
N TYR A 41 14.37 6.76 -0.97
CA TYR A 41 13.74 5.68 -0.24
C TYR A 41 14.53 5.39 1.05
N PRO A 42 13.87 5.40 2.23
CA PRO A 42 14.53 5.15 3.50
C PRO A 42 14.74 3.65 3.68
N CYS A 43 15.76 3.07 3.06
CA CYS A 43 16.06 1.64 3.16
C CYS A 43 17.56 1.38 3.19
N GLN A 44 17.95 0.17 3.63
CA GLN A 44 19.35 -0.19 3.81
C GLN A 44 20.01 -0.70 2.51
N THR A 45 19.23 -1.25 1.57
CA THR A 45 19.75 -1.78 0.31
C THR A 45 19.15 -1.08 -0.90
N ARG A 46 19.92 -1.03 -1.99
CA ARG A 46 19.46 -0.43 -3.25
C ARG A 46 18.37 -1.25 -3.94
N GLN A 47 18.40 -2.56 -3.71
CA GLN A 47 17.45 -3.55 -4.22
C GLN A 47 16.09 -3.31 -3.58
N ALA A 48 16.04 -3.13 -2.25
CA ALA A 48 14.82 -2.77 -1.56
C ALA A 48 14.27 -1.41 -2.06
N ALA A 49 15.14 -0.40 -2.23
CA ALA A 49 14.75 0.89 -2.79
C ALA A 49 14.08 0.76 -4.16
N ALA A 50 14.64 -0.09 -5.03
CA ALA A 50 14.10 -0.35 -6.36
C ALA A 50 12.71 -1.02 -6.28
N ILE A 51 12.52 -1.98 -5.37
CA ILE A 51 11.22 -2.64 -5.17
C ILE A 51 10.18 -1.62 -4.67
N MET A 52 10.52 -0.80 -3.66
CA MET A 52 9.66 0.26 -3.15
C MET A 52 9.27 1.26 -4.25
N LEU A 53 10.23 1.64 -5.10
CA LEU A 53 9.99 2.49 -6.26
C LEU A 53 8.98 1.88 -7.23
N MET A 54 9.17 0.61 -7.59
CA MET A 54 8.26 -0.09 -8.50
C MET A 54 6.85 -0.26 -7.92
N ILE A 55 6.74 -0.53 -6.61
CA ILE A 55 5.45 -0.59 -5.91
C ILE A 55 4.74 0.76 -6.00
N MET A 56 5.43 1.86 -5.66
CA MET A 56 4.82 3.19 -5.71
C MET A 56 4.46 3.63 -7.12
N ASN A 57 5.20 3.19 -8.14
CA ASN A 57 4.85 3.43 -9.54
C ASN A 57 3.52 2.74 -9.92
N ASN A 58 3.34 1.48 -9.51
CA ASN A 58 2.11 0.73 -9.79
C ASN A 58 0.87 1.33 -9.10
N LEU A 59 1.06 2.16 -8.07
CA LEU A 59 0.00 2.84 -7.32
C LEU A 59 -0.09 4.34 -7.63
N ASP A 60 0.72 4.87 -8.56
CA ASP A 60 0.65 6.26 -8.99
C ASP A 60 -0.69 6.54 -9.68
N PRO A 61 -1.46 7.58 -9.32
CA PRO A 61 -2.70 7.93 -10.01
C PRO A 61 -2.56 8.21 -11.51
N ALA A 62 -1.36 8.51 -12.00
CA ALA A 62 -1.08 8.65 -13.43
C ALA A 62 -0.88 7.30 -14.16
N VAL A 63 -0.73 6.19 -13.41
CA VAL A 63 -0.45 4.85 -13.92
C VAL A 63 -1.59 3.88 -13.59
N ALA A 64 -2.06 3.89 -12.35
CA ALA A 64 -3.05 2.96 -11.81
C ALA A 64 -4.46 3.32 -12.26
N GLN A 65 -5.25 2.30 -12.58
CA GLN A 65 -6.66 2.45 -12.93
C GLN A 65 -7.52 2.87 -11.73
N PHE A 66 -7.32 2.24 -10.57
CA PHE A 66 -8.00 2.57 -9.31
C PHE A 66 -6.98 2.58 -8.16
N PRO A 67 -6.25 3.70 -7.97
CA PRO A 67 -5.11 3.75 -7.05
C PRO A 67 -5.49 3.58 -5.58
N GLN A 68 -6.66 4.08 -5.15
CA GLN A 68 -7.13 3.94 -3.77
C GLN A 68 -7.52 2.49 -3.43
N GLU A 69 -7.98 1.74 -4.42
CA GLU A 69 -8.33 0.32 -4.37
C GLU A 69 -7.13 -0.60 -4.69
N LEU A 70 -5.94 -0.01 -4.84
CA LEU A 70 -4.68 -0.68 -5.12
C LEU A 70 -4.67 -1.48 -6.45
N VAL A 71 -5.52 -1.11 -7.42
CA VAL A 71 -5.64 -1.76 -8.74
C VAL A 71 -4.86 -0.99 -9.79
N THR A 72 -3.88 -1.64 -10.43
CA THR A 72 -3.11 -1.02 -11.51
C THR A 72 -3.80 -1.13 -12.86
N TYR A 73 -4.32 -2.31 -13.23
CA TYR A 73 -4.98 -2.54 -14.52
C TYR A 73 -5.94 -3.73 -14.49
N GLY A 74 -6.70 -3.92 -15.57
CA GLY A 74 -7.56 -5.10 -15.76
C GLY A 74 -8.79 -5.12 -14.86
N GLY A 75 -9.15 -4.00 -14.23
CA GLY A 75 -10.29 -3.88 -13.32
C GLY A 75 -10.07 -4.53 -11.94
N ASN A 76 -9.29 -5.59 -11.83
CA ASN A 76 -9.01 -6.31 -10.58
C ASN A 76 -7.53 -6.71 -10.39
N GLY A 77 -6.62 -6.27 -11.27
CA GLY A 77 -5.17 -6.48 -11.11
C GLY A 77 -4.61 -5.65 -9.97
N GLN A 78 -4.74 -6.15 -8.75
CA GLN A 78 -4.32 -5.48 -7.51
C GLN A 78 -2.83 -5.68 -7.21
N VAL A 79 -2.19 -4.65 -6.66
CA VAL A 79 -0.83 -4.72 -6.09
C VAL A 79 -0.86 -5.36 -4.71
N PHE A 80 -1.83 -4.97 -3.89
CA PHE A 80 -2.10 -5.53 -2.56
C PHE A 80 -3.61 -5.61 -2.34
N SER A 81 -4.04 -6.47 -1.43
CA SER A 81 -5.46 -6.53 -1.06
C SER A 81 -5.88 -5.28 -0.26
N ASN A 82 -5.01 -4.76 0.61
CA ASN A 82 -5.35 -3.61 1.46
C ASN A 82 -4.14 -2.75 1.81
N TRP A 83 -4.40 -1.55 2.32
CA TRP A 83 -3.37 -0.56 2.65
C TRP A 83 -2.46 -0.96 3.81
N VAL A 84 -2.89 -1.84 4.71
CA VAL A 84 -2.00 -2.33 5.79
C VAL A 84 -0.90 -3.23 5.23
N GLN A 85 -1.20 -4.05 4.21
CA GLN A 85 -0.17 -4.84 3.51
C GLN A 85 0.88 -3.94 2.85
N PHE A 86 0.44 -2.84 2.22
CA PHE A 86 1.37 -1.83 1.68
C PHE A 86 2.32 -1.34 2.77
N TRP A 87 1.82 -0.90 3.93
CA TRP A 87 2.69 -0.40 5.01
C TRP A 87 3.64 -1.44 5.57
N LEU A 88 3.17 -2.67 5.78
CA LEU A 88 4.03 -3.76 6.27
C LEU A 88 5.15 -4.08 5.29
N VAL A 89 4.84 -4.19 4.00
CA VAL A 89 5.85 -4.44 2.97
C VAL A 89 6.84 -3.29 2.88
N MET A 90 6.37 -2.03 2.91
CA MET A 90 7.25 -0.87 2.89
C MET A 90 8.15 -0.80 4.14
N SER A 91 7.64 -1.20 5.31
CA SER A 91 8.44 -1.31 6.55
C SER A 91 9.51 -2.40 6.41
N TYR A 92 9.15 -3.59 5.95
CA TYR A 92 10.12 -4.68 5.77
C TYR A 92 11.18 -4.35 4.72
N LEU A 93 10.81 -3.70 3.61
CA LEU A 93 11.77 -3.22 2.62
C LEU A 93 12.69 -2.14 3.19
N SER A 94 12.20 -1.28 4.08
CA SER A 94 13.03 -0.28 4.75
C SER A 94 14.08 -0.90 5.70
N GLU A 95 13.75 -2.03 6.31
CA GLU A 95 14.56 -2.68 7.34
C GLU A 95 15.41 -3.86 6.84
N MET A 96 15.12 -4.42 5.66
CA MET A 96 15.86 -5.57 5.15
C MET A 96 17.29 -5.21 4.75
N THR A 97 18.18 -6.16 4.98
CA THR A 97 19.59 -6.14 4.59
C THR A 97 19.81 -6.97 3.32
N GLU A 98 21.07 -7.14 2.89
CA GLU A 98 21.39 -7.99 1.73
C GLU A 98 21.33 -9.49 2.05
N GLU A 99 21.34 -9.83 3.33
CA GLU A 99 21.11 -11.19 3.89
C GLU A 99 19.63 -11.36 4.28
#